data_AF-A0A2G5KYY6-F1
#
_entry.id   AF-A0A2G5KYY6-F1
#
_cell.length_a   1.000
_cell.length_b   1.000
_cell.length_c   1.000
_cell.angle_alpha   90.00
_cell.angle_beta   90.00
_cell.angle_gamma   90.00
#
_symmetry.space_group_name_H-M   'P 1'
#
loop_
_entity.id
_entity.type
_entity.pdbx_description
1 polymer ?
#
loop_
_entity_poly.entity_id
_entity_poly.type
_entity_poly.pdbx_seq_one_letter_code
_entity_poly.pdbx_strand_id
1 'polypeptide(L)'
;MSYMNVTIPPYESIVHVDYWQPPQPSSLMLTLKDGEGREHPIDFLPTFDSADRDYPEEWMRLRRVFVDKYRMKVDSEEEKAVVELLRQLVDGGRLGDEKYVGAKMARECLQYFDKR
;
A
#
# COMPACT_ATOMS: atom_id res chain seq x y z
N MET A 1 19.42 -7.02 16.27
CA MET A 1 17.96 -6.91 16.04
C MET A 1 17.65 -7.64 14.76
N SER A 2 16.92 -8.76 14.81
CA SER A 2 16.48 -9.42 13.58
C SER A 2 15.48 -8.49 12.88
N TYR A 3 15.85 -7.98 11.71
CA TYR A 3 14.90 -7.45 10.77
C TYR A 3 13.94 -8.61 10.43
N MET A 4 12.71 -8.55 10.93
CA MET A 4 11.68 -9.45 10.41
C MET A 4 11.55 -9.10 8.93
N ASN A 5 11.95 -10.03 8.06
CA ASN A 5 11.75 -9.89 6.61
C ASN A 5 10.25 -9.91 6.35
N VAL A 6 9.68 -8.71 6.22
CA VAL A 6 8.33 -8.53 5.68
C VAL A 6 8.36 -9.07 4.26
N THR A 7 7.53 -10.07 4.00
CA THR A 7 7.49 -10.72 2.69
C THR A 7 6.37 -10.09 1.88
N ILE A 8 6.74 -9.31 0.86
CA ILE A 8 5.77 -8.73 -0.07
C ILE A 8 5.38 -9.84 -1.06
N PRO A 9 4.10 -10.21 -1.17
CA PRO A 9 3.69 -11.25 -2.11
C PRO A 9 3.90 -10.78 -3.57
N PRO A 10 4.41 -11.65 -4.46
CA PRO A 10 4.52 -11.30 -5.88
C PRO A 10 3.12 -11.21 -6.53
N TYR A 11 2.97 -10.36 -7.53
CA TYR A 11 1.69 -10.13 -8.22
C TYR A 11 1.06 -11.44 -8.76
N GLU A 12 1.88 -12.34 -9.26
CA GLU A 12 1.45 -13.61 -9.86
C GLU A 12 0.85 -14.58 -8.82
N SER A 13 1.24 -14.47 -7.54
CA SER A 13 0.72 -15.35 -6.49
C SER A 13 -0.64 -14.90 -5.94
N ILE A 14 -1.01 -13.64 -6.16
CA ILE A 14 -2.28 -13.10 -5.70
C ILE A 14 -3.40 -13.78 -6.50
N VAL A 15 -4.47 -14.17 -5.83
CA VAL A 15 -5.68 -14.76 -6.46
C VAL A 15 -6.91 -13.91 -6.22
N HIS A 16 -6.94 -13.16 -5.12
CA HIS A 16 -8.04 -12.30 -4.75
C HIS A 16 -7.53 -11.03 -4.07
N VAL A 17 -8.26 -9.93 -4.26
CA VAL A 17 -7.96 -8.63 -3.67
C VAL A 17 -9.24 -8.05 -3.10
N ASP A 18 -9.27 -7.91 -1.78
CA ASP A 18 -10.27 -7.09 -1.11
C ASP A 18 -9.70 -5.70 -0.86
N TYR A 19 -10.56 -4.70 -0.88
CA TYR A 19 -10.17 -3.34 -0.56
C TYR A 19 -11.21 -2.66 0.34
N TRP A 20 -10.73 -1.75 1.17
CA TRP A 20 -11.55 -0.89 1.99
C TRP A 20 -10.97 0.52 1.97
N GLN A 21 -11.86 1.50 1.83
CA GLN A 21 -11.51 2.90 1.92
C GLN A 21 -11.96 3.43 3.29
N PRO A 22 -11.02 3.82 4.17
CA PRO A 22 -11.39 4.46 5.42
C PRO A 22 -11.97 5.86 5.15
N PRO A 23 -12.68 6.47 6.12
CA PRO A 23 -13.29 7.81 5.95
C PRO A 23 -12.29 8.95 5.69
N GLN A 24 -10.99 8.70 5.78
CA GLN A 24 -9.95 9.69 5.47
C GLN A 24 -9.70 9.76 3.96
N PRO A 25 -9.56 10.97 3.38
CA PRO A 25 -9.33 11.13 1.95
C PRO A 25 -8.04 10.42 1.52
N SER A 26 -8.10 9.74 0.37
CA SER A 26 -6.95 9.13 -0.33
C SER A 26 -6.24 7.98 0.37
N SER A 27 -6.73 7.49 1.51
CA SER A 27 -6.23 6.24 2.12
C SER A 27 -6.85 5.01 1.44
N LEU A 28 -6.06 3.94 1.33
CA LEU A 28 -6.46 2.68 0.73
C LEU A 28 -5.93 1.52 1.57
N MET A 29 -6.84 0.68 2.07
CA MET A 29 -6.49 -0.58 2.71
C MET A 29 -6.78 -1.72 1.74
N LEU A 30 -5.83 -2.63 1.57
CA LEU A 30 -5.95 -3.84 0.77
C LEU A 30 -5.78 -5.07 1.65
N THR A 31 -6.51 -6.12 1.35
CA THR A 31 -6.20 -7.47 1.83
C THR A 31 -5.94 -8.33 0.60
N LEU A 32 -4.68 -8.72 0.40
CA LEU A 32 -4.30 -9.59 -0.71
C LEU A 32 -4.39 -11.04 -0.25
N LYS A 33 -5.08 -11.89 -1.00
CA LYS A 33 -5.08 -13.32 -0.77
C LYS A 33 -4.21 -14.02 -1.81
N ASP A 34 -3.23 -14.79 -1.36
CA ASP A 34 -2.37 -15.57 -2.24
C ASP A 34 -2.96 -16.94 -2.61
N GLY A 35 -2.31 -17.65 -3.52
CA GLY A 35 -2.71 -18.99 -3.97
C GLY A 35 -2.62 -20.08 -2.88
N GLU A 36 -1.92 -19.82 -1.78
CA GLU A 36 -1.93 -20.68 -0.59
C GLU A 36 -3.08 -20.33 0.38
N GLY A 37 -3.84 -19.28 0.06
CA GLY A 37 -4.94 -18.77 0.87
C GLY A 37 -4.51 -17.87 2.02
N ARG A 38 -3.24 -17.45 2.10
CA ARG A 38 -2.76 -16.50 3.12
C ARG A 38 -3.20 -15.10 2.78
N GLU A 39 -3.50 -14.33 3.81
CA GLU A 39 -3.91 -12.93 3.71
C GLU A 39 -2.75 -12.01 4.08
N HIS A 40 -2.51 -11.01 3.23
CA HIS A 40 -1.47 -10.00 3.37
C HIS A 40 -2.16 -8.62 3.41
N PRO A 41 -2.50 -8.09 4.59
CA PRO A 41 -3.04 -6.74 4.72
C PRO A 41 -1.97 -5.69 4.38
N ILE A 42 -2.35 -4.73 3.54
CA ILE A 42 -1.52 -3.59 3.12
C ILE A 42 -2.29 -2.30 3.30
N ASP A 43 -1.73 -1.37 4.07
CA ASP A 43 -2.34 -0.07 4.33
C ASP A 43 -1.52 1.03 3.64
N PHE A 44 -2.13 1.72 2.67
CA PHE A 44 -1.60 2.94 2.05
C PHE A 44 -2.26 4.16 2.68
N LEU A 45 -1.47 4.93 3.41
CA LEU A 45 -1.94 6.06 4.22
C LEU A 45 -1.23 7.36 3.82
N PRO A 46 -1.67 8.05 2.75
CA PRO A 46 -1.28 9.44 2.55
C PRO A 46 -1.90 10.30 3.65
N THR A 47 -1.09 11.17 4.25
CA THR A 47 -1.53 12.13 5.27
C THR A 47 -1.42 13.54 4.70
N PHE A 48 -2.40 14.38 4.96
CA PHE A 48 -2.36 15.79 4.57
C PHE A 48 -1.69 16.69 5.62
N ASP A 49 -1.43 16.17 6.82
CA ASP A 49 -0.93 16.93 7.95
C ASP A 49 0.35 16.32 8.52
N SER A 50 1.34 17.18 8.73
CA SER A 50 2.70 16.87 9.23
C SER A 50 2.79 16.94 10.76
N ALA A 51 1.74 16.57 11.49
CA ALA A 51 1.59 16.94 12.90
C ALA A 51 2.00 15.87 13.93
N ASP A 52 2.37 14.64 13.52
CA ASP A 52 2.87 13.63 14.47
C ASP A 52 4.39 13.79 14.67
N ARG A 53 4.78 14.63 15.64
CA ARG A 53 6.18 14.90 16.03
C ARG A 53 6.90 13.71 16.69
N ASP A 54 6.22 12.60 16.94
CA ASP A 54 6.73 11.48 17.74
C ASP A 54 7.44 10.39 16.93
N TYR A 55 7.60 10.54 15.61
CA TYR A 55 8.30 9.58 14.75
C TYR A 55 9.67 10.10 14.26
N PRO A 56 10.65 9.22 14.01
CA PRO A 56 11.93 9.63 13.43
C PRO A 56 11.71 10.28 12.05
N GLU A 57 12.53 11.27 11.68
CA GLU A 57 12.36 12.10 10.46
C GLU A 57 12.29 11.28 9.16
N GLU A 58 13.05 10.19 9.07
CA GLU A 58 13.02 9.26 7.93
C GLU A 58 11.67 8.49 7.80
N TRP A 59 10.80 8.59 8.81
CA TRP A 59 9.43 8.07 8.85
C TRP A 59 8.42 9.21 8.71
N MET A 60 8.82 10.47 8.94
CA MET A 60 7.99 11.67 8.84
C MET A 60 7.87 12.12 7.37
N ARG A 61 6.96 11.50 6.62
CA ARG A 61 6.45 12.07 5.38
C ARG A 61 4.92 12.00 5.37
N LEU A 62 4.34 12.79 4.48
CA LEU A 62 2.90 12.85 4.15
C LEU A 62 2.33 11.52 3.61
N ARG A 63 3.02 10.39 3.83
CA ARG A 63 2.60 9.05 3.41
C ARG A 63 3.23 7.97 4.26
N ARG A 64 2.49 6.91 4.50
CA ARG A 64 2.92 5.72 5.23
C ARG A 64 2.40 4.47 4.51
N VAL A 65 3.21 3.42 4.48
CA VAL A 65 2.81 2.09 4.00
C VAL A 65 3.02 1.09 5.12
N PHE A 66 2.02 0.25 5.37
CA PHE A 66 2.15 -0.91 6.25
C PHE A 66 1.89 -2.18 5.45
N VAL A 67 2.65 -3.24 5.73
CA VAL A 67 2.41 -4.60 5.25
C VAL A 67 2.45 -5.52 6.44
N ASP A 68 1.43 -6.35 6.65
CA ASP A 68 1.32 -7.26 7.79
C ASP A 68 1.51 -6.55 9.15
N LYS A 69 1.01 -5.31 9.26
CA LYS A 69 1.16 -4.42 10.43
C LYS A 69 2.57 -3.85 10.63
N TYR A 70 3.52 -4.17 9.78
CA TYR A 70 4.86 -3.59 9.80
C TYR A 70 4.91 -2.36 8.91
N ARG A 71 5.34 -1.24 9.49
CA ARG A 71 5.54 0.00 8.75
C ARG A 71 6.82 -0.05 7.93
N MET A 72 6.70 0.28 6.65
CA MET A 72 7.84 0.40 5.76
C MET A 72 8.57 1.72 6.01
N LYS A 73 9.91 1.67 5.89
CA LYS A 73 10.73 2.88 5.89
C LYS A 73 10.47 3.63 4.59
N VAL A 74 10.31 4.95 4.68
CA VAL A 74 10.04 5.78 3.51
C VAL A 74 11.23 5.70 2.55
N ASP A 75 10.93 5.58 1.26
CA ASP A 75 11.87 5.45 0.15
C ASP A 75 12.75 4.17 0.17
N SER A 76 12.45 3.19 1.04
CA SER A 76 13.13 1.89 1.06
C SER A 76 12.76 1.04 -0.16
N GLU A 77 13.56 0.02 -0.45
CA GLU A 77 13.28 -0.91 -1.55
C GLU A 77 11.96 -1.66 -1.32
N GLU A 78 11.61 -1.93 -0.05
CA GLU A 78 10.35 -2.54 0.34
C GLU A 78 9.16 -1.60 0.09
N GLU A 79 9.24 -0.30 0.45
CA GLU A 79 8.17 0.66 0.11
C GLU A 79 7.96 0.71 -1.41
N LYS A 80 9.05 0.80 -2.19
CA LYS A 80 8.97 0.82 -3.66
C LYS A 80 8.36 -0.46 -4.22
N ALA A 81 8.73 -1.62 -3.70
CA ALA A 81 8.19 -2.90 -4.14
C ALA A 81 6.68 -3.02 -3.87
N VAL A 82 6.20 -2.53 -2.73
CA VAL A 82 4.76 -2.50 -2.42
C VAL A 82 4.00 -1.51 -3.30
N VAL A 83 4.59 -0.34 -3.59
CA VAL A 83 3.99 0.65 -4.50
C VAL A 83 3.93 0.11 -5.93
N GLU A 84 4.97 -0.58 -6.39
CA GLU A 84 4.97 -1.23 -7.69
C GLU A 84 3.94 -2.36 -7.75
N LEU A 85 3.77 -3.13 -6.66
CA LEU A 85 2.69 -4.12 -6.58
C LEU A 85 1.32 -3.45 -6.73
N LEU A 86 1.06 -2.31 -6.08
CA LEU A 86 -0.18 -1.56 -6.24
C LEU A 86 -0.40 -1.14 -7.71
N ARG A 87 0.66 -0.70 -8.40
CA ARG A 87 0.59 -0.36 -9.83
C ARG A 87 0.20 -1.58 -10.68
N GLN A 88 0.85 -2.72 -10.46
CA GLN A 88 0.52 -3.97 -11.14
C GLN A 88 -0.92 -4.43 -10.88
N LEU A 89 -1.45 -4.25 -9.67
CA LEU A 89 -2.84 -4.56 -9.34
C LEU A 89 -3.84 -3.67 -10.11
N VAL A 90 -3.51 -2.39 -10.31
CA VAL A 90 -4.32 -1.47 -11.10
C VAL A 90 -4.24 -1.81 -12.60
N ASP A 91 -3.03 -1.96 -13.14
CA ASP A 91 -2.81 -2.20 -14.57
C ASP A 91 -3.30 -3.60 -15.00
N GLY A 92 -3.18 -4.58 -14.10
CA GLY A 92 -3.70 -5.93 -14.28
C GLY A 92 -5.22 -6.05 -14.07
N GLY A 93 -5.93 -4.96 -13.76
CA GLY A 93 -7.39 -4.94 -13.59
C GLY A 93 -7.89 -5.69 -12.36
N ARG A 94 -7.02 -6.03 -11.40
CA ARG A 94 -7.40 -6.80 -10.20
C ARG A 94 -8.20 -6.00 -9.17
N LEU A 95 -8.19 -4.67 -9.29
CA LEU A 95 -9.01 -3.75 -8.50
C LEU A 95 -10.29 -3.31 -9.23
N GLY A 96 -10.64 -4.01 -10.33
CA GLY A 96 -11.73 -3.65 -11.23
C GLY A 96 -11.33 -2.60 -12.27
N ASP A 97 -12.29 -2.26 -13.14
CA ASP A 97 -12.10 -1.24 -14.18
C ASP A 97 -11.93 0.17 -13.57
N GLU A 98 -11.52 1.15 -14.37
CA GLU A 98 -11.31 2.55 -13.95
C GLU A 98 -12.51 3.21 -13.25
N LYS A 99 -13.72 2.72 -13.51
CA LYS A 99 -14.96 3.20 -12.88
C LYS A 99 -15.17 2.64 -11.46
N TYR A 100 -14.46 1.59 -11.07
CA TYR A 100 -14.53 1.02 -9.74
C TYR A 100 -13.78 1.90 -8.74
N VAL A 101 -14.39 2.08 -7.57
CA VAL A 101 -13.84 2.92 -6.50
C VAL A 101 -12.43 2.46 -6.10
N GLY A 102 -12.20 1.15 -6.02
CA GLY A 102 -10.88 0.57 -5.73
C GLY A 102 -9.80 1.04 -6.71
N ALA A 103 -10.02 0.88 -8.01
CA ALA A 103 -9.07 1.31 -9.03
C ALA A 103 -8.85 2.83 -9.07
N LYS A 104 -9.91 3.63 -8.83
CA LYS A 104 -9.79 5.09 -8.73
C LYS A 104 -8.92 5.50 -7.53
N MET A 105 -9.19 4.93 -6.35
CA MET A 105 -8.44 5.23 -5.13
C MET A 105 -6.99 4.77 -5.20
N ALA A 106 -6.74 3.59 -5.76
CA ALA A 106 -5.38 3.12 -6.00
C ALA A 106 -4.59 4.06 -6.91
N ARG A 107 -5.21 4.60 -7.97
CA ARG A 107 -4.58 5.62 -8.83
C ARG A 107 -4.30 6.92 -8.08
N GLU A 108 -5.24 7.40 -7.27
CA GLU A 108 -5.03 8.57 -6.42
C GLU A 108 -3.88 8.34 -5.42
N CYS A 109 -3.84 7.18 -4.75
CA CYS A 109 -2.73 6.78 -3.90
C CYS A 109 -1.42 6.80 -4.69
N LEU A 110 -1.34 6.13 -5.84
CA LEU A 110 -0.13 6.09 -6.68
C LEU A 110 0.36 7.51 -7.01
N GLN A 111 -0.53 8.46 -7.32
CA GLN A 111 -0.14 9.86 -7.53
C GLN A 111 0.51 10.51 -6.29
N TYR A 112 0.13 10.14 -5.06
CA TYR A 112 0.80 10.61 -3.84
C TYR A 112 2.18 9.96 -3.64
N PHE A 113 2.33 8.69 -4.00
CA PHE A 113 3.59 7.97 -3.84
C PHE A 113 4.60 8.28 -4.96
N ASP A 114 4.12 8.57 -6.18
CA ASP A 114 4.91 8.84 -7.39
C ASP A 114 5.31 10.31 -7.58
N LYS A 115 4.68 11.28 -6.89
CA LYS A 115 5.08 12.70 -6.93
C LYS A 115 6.49 12.89 -6.37
N ARG A 116 7.48 12.73 -7.25
CA ARG A 116 8.88 13.10 -7.10
C ARG A 116 9.30 13.89 -8.33
#